data_AF-A0A2C1Z7I2-F1
#
_entry.id   AF-A0A2C1Z7I2-F1
#
_cell.length_a   1.000
_cell.length_b   1.000
_cell.length_c   1.000
_cell.angle_alpha   90.00
_cell.angle_beta   90.00
_cell.angle_gamma   90.00
#
_symmetry.space_group_name_H-M   'P 1'
#
loop_
_entity.id
_entity.type
_entity.pdbx_description
1 polymer ?
#
loop_
_entity_poly.entity_id
_entity_poly.type
_entity_poly.pdbx_seq_one_letter_code
_entity_poly.pdbx_strand_id
1 'polypeptide(L)'
;MQTCIVIPSPCRFKTFMEIALEVTFSKLDPVTHENLKRLLNRVPNNLSSETLATSMEENKQLKECIKAFKQTKTYYWVREDFLQELKDIERQC
;
A
#
# COMPACT_ATOMS: atom_id res chain seq x y z
N MET A 1 11.08 -16.74 1.18
CA MET A 1 12.05 -15.64 0.93
C MET A 1 11.43 -14.34 1.40
N GLN A 2 12.18 -13.54 2.13
CA GLN A 2 11.75 -12.24 2.65
C GLN A 2 12.19 -11.17 1.65
N THR A 3 11.28 -10.26 1.31
CA THR A 3 11.52 -9.15 0.38
C THR A 3 11.44 -7.84 1.15
N CYS A 4 12.16 -6.81 0.71
CA CYS A 4 12.13 -5.51 1.36
C CYS A 4 11.60 -4.47 0.38
N ILE A 5 10.71 -3.61 0.86
CA ILE A 5 10.27 -2.41 0.14
C ILE A 5 10.77 -1.18 0.89
N VAL A 6 11.32 -0.22 0.16
CA VAL A 6 11.69 1.10 0.66
C VAL A 6 10.48 2.01 0.52
N ILE A 7 10.04 2.53 1.66
CA ILE A 7 8.91 3.44 1.78
C ILE A 7 9.47 4.83 2.05
N PRO A 8 9.44 5.76 1.07
CA PRO A 8 10.05 7.08 1.22
C PRO A 8 9.41 7.94 2.33
N SER A 9 8.10 7.76 2.54
CA SER A 9 7.35 8.41 3.61
C SER A 9 6.34 7.41 4.21
N PRO A 10 6.69 6.73 5.31
CA PRO A 10 5.83 5.74 5.97
C PRO A 10 4.45 6.28 6.33
N CYS A 11 4.37 7.52 6.83
CA CYS A 11 3.11 8.20 7.13
C CYS A 11 2.23 8.34 5.88
N ARG A 12 2.77 8.85 4.76
CA ARG A 12 2.00 9.02 3.52
C ARG A 12 1.59 7.69 2.91
N PHE A 13 2.48 6.71 2.90
CA PHE A 13 2.18 5.35 2.44
C PHE A 13 1.03 4.75 3.24
N LYS A 14 1.08 4.87 4.57
CA LYS A 14 0.04 4.34 5.44
C LYS A 14 -1.32 4.98 5.16
N THR A 15 -1.39 6.31 5.09
CA THR A 15 -2.63 7.03 4.73
C THR A 15 -3.16 6.60 3.37
N PHE A 16 -2.29 6.54 2.36
CA PHE A 16 -2.66 6.10 1.02
C PHE A 16 -3.25 4.68 1.04
N MET A 17 -2.60 3.75 1.74
CA MET A 17 -3.03 2.36 1.82
C MET A 17 -4.29 2.18 2.66
N GLU A 18 -4.50 2.97 3.70
CA GLU A 18 -5.74 2.99 4.48
C GLU A 18 -6.93 3.38 3.59
N ILE A 19 -6.79 4.46 2.80
CA ILE A 19 -7.80 4.86 1.81
C ILE A 19 -8.00 3.76 0.77
N ALA A 20 -6.92 3.19 0.25
CA ALA A 20 -7.01 2.12 -0.75
C ALA A 20 -7.79 0.91 -0.21
N LEU A 21 -7.50 0.47 1.02
CA LEU A 21 -8.18 -0.65 1.67
C LEU A 21 -9.65 -0.37 1.94
N GLU A 22 -10.01 0.85 2.33
CA GLU A 22 -11.40 1.22 2.56
C GLU A 22 -12.22 1.14 1.27
N VAL A 23 -11.70 1.70 0.18
CA VAL A 23 -12.42 1.77 -1.10
C VAL A 23 -12.41 0.43 -1.84
N THR A 24 -11.42 -0.44 -1.58
CA THR A 24 -11.31 -1.76 -2.22
C THR A 24 -11.88 -2.91 -1.38
N PHE A 25 -12.50 -2.64 -0.23
CA PHE A 25 -13.02 -3.67 0.68
C PHE A 25 -13.95 -4.69 0.01
N SER A 26 -14.79 -4.26 -0.93
CA SER A 26 -15.71 -5.15 -1.67
C SER A 26 -15.07 -5.90 -2.84
N LYS A 27 -13.82 -5.57 -3.20
CA LYS A 27 -13.09 -6.12 -4.35
C LYS A 27 -11.99 -7.10 -3.96
N LEU A 28 -11.47 -6.99 -2.73
CA LEU A 28 -10.45 -7.87 -2.19
C LEU A 28 -11.10 -8.96 -1.36
N ASP A 29 -10.48 -10.14 -1.32
CA ASP A 29 -10.92 -11.17 -0.37
C ASP A 29 -10.64 -10.71 1.08
N PRO A 30 -11.44 -11.16 2.06
CA PRO A 30 -11.30 -10.74 3.46
C PRO A 30 -9.93 -11.06 4.08
N VAL A 31 -9.27 -12.14 3.63
CA VAL A 31 -7.97 -12.55 4.16
C VAL A 31 -6.89 -11.58 3.68
N THR A 32 -6.94 -11.17 2.42
CA THR A 32 -6.07 -10.12 1.88
C THR A 32 -6.27 -8.79 2.59
N HIS A 33 -7.51 -8.40 2.88
CA HIS A 33 -7.78 -7.17 3.62
C HIS A 33 -7.15 -7.17 5.02
N GLU A 34 -7.35 -8.25 5.78
CA GLU A 34 -6.82 -8.39 7.14
C GLU A 34 -5.29 -8.48 7.16
N ASN A 35 -4.69 -9.20 6.20
CA ASN A 35 -3.23 -9.26 6.09
C ASN A 35 -2.62 -7.90 5.79
N LEU A 36 -3.22 -7.13 4.88
CA LEU A 36 -2.75 -5.79 4.55
C LEU A 36 -2.93 -4.82 5.73
N LYS A 37 -4.03 -4.90 6.49
CA LYS A 37 -4.17 -4.15 7.74
C LYS A 37 -3.05 -4.46 8.74
N ARG A 38 -2.74 -5.74 8.93
CA ARG A 38 -1.61 -6.16 9.81
C ARG A 38 -0.28 -5.64 9.29
N LEU A 39 -0.09 -5.60 7.97
CA LEU A 39 1.08 -4.99 7.35
C LEU A 39 1.18 -3.50 7.65
N LEU A 40 0.09 -2.74 7.50
CA LEU A 40 0.07 -1.30 7.78
C LEU A 40 0.31 -0.98 9.26
N ASN A 41 -0.09 -1.85 10.17
CA ASN A 41 0.22 -1.69 11.60
C ASN A 41 1.71 -1.81 11.92
N ARG A 42 2.51 -2.44 11.05
CA ARG A 42 3.99 -2.48 11.16
C ARG A 42 4.65 -1.24 10.57
N VAL A 43 3.94 -0.44 9.78
CA VAL A 43 4.48 0.78 9.18
C VAL A 43 4.52 1.88 10.25
N PRO A 44 5.69 2.45 10.55
CA PRO A 44 5.80 3.51 11.53
C PRO A 44 5.16 4.82 11.03
N ASN A 45 4.72 5.64 11.97
CA ASN A 45 4.15 6.96 11.67
C ASN A 45 5.25 8.03 11.68
N ASN A 46 6.20 7.94 10.76
CA ASN A 46 7.23 8.96 10.57
C ASN A 46 7.29 9.42 9.09
N LEU A 47 8.06 10.48 8.86
CA LEU A 47 8.25 11.07 7.53
C LEU A 47 9.55 10.63 6.86
N SER A 48 10.45 9.98 7.59
CA SER A 48 11.75 9.54 7.09
C SER A 48 11.61 8.23 6.33
N SER A 49 12.39 8.07 5.25
CA SER A 49 12.40 6.84 4.48
C SER A 49 12.73 5.63 5.36
N GLU A 50 11.98 4.54 5.19
CA GLU A 50 12.21 3.29 5.91
C GLU A 50 12.10 2.06 5.03
N THR A 51 12.81 1.00 5.43
CA THR A 51 12.74 -0.30 4.76
C THR A 51 11.78 -1.20 5.54
N LEU A 52 10.68 -1.60 4.89
CA LEU A 52 9.72 -2.53 5.46
C LEU A 52 10.02 -3.95 4.96
N ALA A 53 10.27 -4.86 5.91
CA ALA A 53 10.37 -6.28 5.62
C ALA A 53 8.99 -6.84 5.31
N THR A 54 8.88 -7.48 4.15
CA THR A 54 7.64 -8.07 3.61
C THR A 54 7.87 -9.52 3.24
N SER A 55 6.81 -10.31 3.26
CA SER A 55 6.79 -11.61 2.60
C SER A 55 6.40 -11.46 1.13
N MET A 56 6.71 -12.49 0.32
CA MET A 56 6.30 -12.53 -1.08
C MET A 56 4.77 -12.46 -1.24
N GLU A 57 4.02 -13.04 -0.30
CA GLU A 57 2.55 -12.99 -0.30
C GLU A 57 2.04 -11.58 0.00
N GLU A 58 2.62 -10.91 1.00
CA GLU A 58 2.28 -9.52 1.35
C GLU A 58 2.52 -8.57 0.16
N ASN A 59 3.61 -8.76 -0.57
CA ASN A 59 3.89 -7.98 -1.79
C ASN A 59 2.89 -8.25 -2.90
N LYS A 60 2.46 -9.50 -3.08
CA LYS A 60 1.42 -9.85 -4.04
C LYS A 60 0.08 -9.20 -3.66
N GLN A 61 -0.29 -9.28 -2.40
CA GLN A 61 -1.50 -8.66 -1.84
C GLN A 61 -1.47 -7.13 -1.97
N LEU A 62 -0.32 -6.49 -1.71
CA LEU A 62 -0.11 -5.06 -1.93
C LEU A 62 -0.37 -4.68 -3.39
N LYS A 63 0.24 -5.39 -4.33
CA LYS A 63 0.03 -5.17 -5.77
C LYS A 63 -1.44 -5.31 -6.17
N GLU A 64 -2.11 -6.32 -5.65
CA GLU A 64 -3.52 -6.56 -5.94
C GLU A 64 -4.40 -5.42 -5.42
N CYS A 65 -4.18 -4.98 -4.18
CA CYS A 65 -4.87 -3.82 -3.60
C CYS A 65 -4.63 -2.55 -4.43
N ILE A 66 -3.38 -2.24 -4.77
CA ILE A 66 -3.04 -1.07 -5.60
C ILE A 66 -3.73 -1.16 -6.98
N LYS A 67 -3.71 -2.35 -7.61
CA LYS A 67 -4.36 -2.57 -8.91
C LYS A 67 -5.87 -2.38 -8.81
N ALA A 68 -6.51 -2.91 -7.77
CA ALA A 68 -7.95 -2.73 -7.53
C ALA A 68 -8.29 -1.26 -7.24
N PHE A 69 -7.44 -0.56 -6.49
CA PHE A 69 -7.62 0.84 -6.13
C PHE A 69 -7.50 1.75 -7.35
N LYS A 70 -6.54 1.50 -8.25
CA LYS A 70 -6.40 2.21 -9.54
C LYS A 70 -7.66 2.20 -10.41
N GLN A 71 -8.54 1.21 -10.22
CA GLN A 71 -9.82 1.11 -10.94
C GLN A 71 -10.96 1.89 -10.26
N THR A 72 -10.70 2.59 -9.16
CA THR A 72 -11.70 3.35 -8.40
C THR A 72 -11.66 4.81 -8.80
N LYS A 73 -12.80 5.52 -8.67
CA LYS A 73 -12.83 6.98 -8.84
C LYS A 73 -11.97 7.69 -7.80
N THR A 74 -11.90 7.15 -6.58
CA THR A 74 -11.09 7.71 -5.49
C THR A 74 -9.62 7.78 -5.84
N TYR A 75 -9.06 6.75 -6.52
CA TYR A 75 -7.69 6.83 -7.00
C TYR A 75 -7.45 8.04 -7.91
N TYR A 76 -8.38 8.35 -8.82
CA TYR A 76 -8.23 9.52 -9.69
C TYR A 76 -8.29 10.85 -8.93
N TRP A 77 -9.02 10.90 -7.82
CA TRP A 77 -9.07 12.09 -6.96
C TRP A 77 -7.84 12.22 -6.08
N VAL A 78 -7.30 11.11 -5.58
CA VAL A 78 -6.19 11.08 -4.61
C VAL A 78 -4.82 11.06 -5.29
N ARG A 79 -4.72 10.62 -6.56
CA ARG A 79 -3.42 10.44 -7.24
C ARG A 79 -2.58 11.71 -7.31
N GLU A 80 -3.17 12.91 -7.36
CA GLU A 80 -2.39 14.14 -7.47
C GLU A 80 -1.61 14.42 -6.19
N ASP A 81 -2.18 14.06 -5.04
CA ASP A 81 -1.56 14.23 -3.73
C ASP A 81 -0.52 13.15 -3.39
N PHE A 82 -0.56 11.99 -4.06
CA PHE A 82 0.28 10.81 -3.76
C PHE A 82 1.02 10.21 -4.97
N LEU A 83 1.13 10.95 -6.08
CA LEU A 83 1.61 10.42 -7.37
C LEU A 83 3.05 9.90 -7.31
N GLN A 84 3.92 10.56 -6.54
CA GLN A 84 5.33 10.21 -6.44
C GLN A 84 5.52 8.93 -5.64
N GLU A 85 4.85 8.83 -4.50
CA GLU A 85 4.88 7.66 -3.62
C GLU A 85 4.37 6.41 -4.35
N LEU A 86 3.31 6.54 -5.14
CA LEU A 86 2.78 5.47 -5.99
C LEU A 86 3.80 4.95 -7.01
N LYS A 87 4.48 5.85 -7.71
CA LYS A 87 5.50 5.48 -8.70
C LYS A 87 6.69 4.78 -8.05
N ASP A 88 7.07 5.19 -6.86
CA ASP A 88 8.19 4.59 -6.13
C ASP A 88 7.87 3.19 -5.62
N ILE A 89 6.64 2.94 -5.17
CA ILE A 89 6.18 1.61 -4.77
C ILE A 89 6.09 0.68 -5.99
N GLU A 90 5.50 1.14 -7.09
CA GLU A 90 5.36 0.35 -8.33
C GLU A 90 6.70 -0.07 -8.94
N ARG A 91 7.76 0.72 -8.77
CA ARG A 91 9.11 0.36 -9.21
C ARG A 91 9.74 -0.75 -8.38
N GLN A 92 9.30 -0.92 -7.14
CA GLN A 92 9.93 -1.82 -6.17
C GLN A 92 9.17 -3.14 -5.99
N CYS A 93 7.87 -3.14 -6.27
CA CYS A 93 7.03 -4.33 -6.22
C CYS A 93 7.10 -5.10 -7.53
#